data_AF-A0A2T7TIB1-F1
#
_entry.id   AF-A0A2T7TIB1-F1
#
_cell.length_a   1.000
_cell.length_b   1.000
_cell.length_c   1.000
_cell.angle_alpha   90.00
_cell.angle_beta   90.00
_cell.angle_gamma   90.00
#
_symmetry.space_group_name_H-M   'P 1'
#
loop_
_entity.id
_entity.type
_entity.pdbx_description
1 polymer ?
#
loop_
_entity_poly.entity_id
_entity_poly.type
_entity_poly.pdbx_seq_one_letter_code
_entity_poly.pdbx_strand_id
1 'polypeptide(L)'
;MKPFEVTIDDELFRISERRQPDGGLSYDFAWLNGPAGGAYGFTVGKFAAGSAGHTPDDTARMTEDELLDEVRGFVESFHELGGIGEEDFPEHIPARISGQLEQ
;
A
#
# COMPACT_ATOMS: atom_id res chain seq x y z
N MET A 1 8.09 -7.21 -10.96
CA MET A 1 7.97 -8.15 -9.83
C MET A 1 6.66 -8.93 -9.98
N LYS A 2 6.55 -10.17 -9.50
CA LYS A 2 5.23 -10.85 -9.46
C LYS A 2 4.38 -10.22 -8.34
N PRO A 3 3.06 -10.10 -8.53
CA PRO A 3 2.21 -9.62 -7.45
C PRO A 3 2.27 -10.58 -6.27
N PHE A 4 2.29 -10.02 -5.06
CA PHE A 4 2.40 -10.76 -3.81
C PHE A 4 1.48 -10.13 -2.76
N GLU A 5 1.17 -10.91 -1.73
CA GLU A 5 0.27 -10.52 -0.65
C GLU A 5 1.07 -10.36 0.65
N VAL A 6 0.73 -9.34 1.42
CA VAL A 6 1.37 -9.02 2.69
C VAL A 6 0.30 -8.76 3.74
N THR A 7 0.59 -9.14 4.98
CA THR A 7 -0.30 -8.88 6.11
C THR A 7 0.42 -7.98 7.10
N ILE A 8 -0.15 -6.80 7.38
CA ILE A 8 0.36 -5.81 8.33
C ILE A 8 -0.76 -5.51 9.33
N ASP A 9 -0.54 -5.73 10.62
CA ASP A 9 -1.54 -5.46 11.67
C ASP A 9 -2.90 -6.18 11.43
N ASP A 10 -2.85 -7.41 10.90
CA ASP A 10 -4.00 -8.22 10.44
C ASP A 10 -4.68 -7.71 9.14
N GLU A 11 -4.13 -6.66 8.54
CA GLU A 11 -4.62 -6.06 7.30
C GLU A 11 -3.92 -6.67 6.09
N LEU A 12 -4.70 -7.18 5.15
CA LEU A 12 -4.25 -7.90 3.98
C LEU A 12 -4.17 -6.98 2.78
N PHE A 13 -2.95 -6.78 2.28
CA PHE A 13 -2.67 -6.00 1.09
C PHE A 13 -2.12 -6.89 -0.01
N ARG A 14 -2.55 -6.64 -1.24
CA ARG A 14 -1.98 -7.23 -2.44
C ARG A 14 -1.23 -6.16 -3.22
N ILE A 15 0.06 -6.40 -3.43
CA ILE A 15 0.97 -5.47 -4.08
C ILE A 15 1.26 -5.96 -5.49
N SER A 16 1.07 -5.08 -6.48
CA SER A 16 1.31 -5.38 -7.89
C SER A 16 2.19 -4.31 -8.54
N GLU A 17 3.31 -4.73 -9.12
CA GLU A 17 4.13 -3.83 -9.93
C GLU A 17 3.45 -3.55 -11.27
N ARG A 18 3.35 -2.26 -11.62
CA ARG A 18 2.82 -1.76 -12.88
C ARG A 18 3.85 -0.82 -13.51
N ARG A 19 4.17 -1.06 -14.78
CA ARG A 19 4.94 -0.10 -15.60
C ARG A 19 3.99 0.92 -16.22
N GLN A 20 4.27 2.20 -15.99
CA GLN A 20 3.53 3.32 -16.55
C GLN A 20 3.88 3.54 -18.02
N PRO A 21 2.99 4.20 -18.81
CA PRO A 21 3.27 4.50 -20.22
C PRO A 21 4.49 5.41 -20.43
N ASP A 22 4.84 6.23 -19.43
CA ASP A 22 6.04 7.09 -19.43
C ASP A 22 7.34 6.30 -19.16
N GLY A 23 7.24 4.99 -18.90
CA GLY A 23 8.38 4.14 -18.53
C GLY A 23 8.67 4.11 -17.03
N GLY A 24 8.01 4.96 -16.23
CA GLY A 24 8.08 4.90 -14.77
C GLY A 24 7.53 3.61 -14.17
N LEU A 25 8.02 3.25 -12.97
CA LEU A 25 7.49 2.14 -12.19
C LEU A 25 6.48 2.66 -11.16
N SER A 26 5.41 1.90 -10.98
CA SER A 26 4.43 2.13 -9.93
C SER A 26 4.03 0.82 -9.28
N TYR A 27 3.59 0.92 -8.05
CA TYR A 27 3.13 -0.19 -7.23
C TYR A 27 1.71 0.08 -6.83
N ASP A 28 0.82 -0.83 -7.21
CA ASP A 28 -0.58 -0.82 -6.84
C ASP A 28 -0.77 -1.65 -5.57
N PHE A 29 -1.37 -1.05 -4.57
CA PHE A 29 -1.66 -1.66 -3.26
C PHE A 29 -3.17 -1.80 -3.13
N ALA A 30 -3.67 -3.02 -3.27
CA ALA A 30 -5.08 -3.34 -3.08
C ALA A 30 -5.30 -3.86 -1.67
N TRP A 31 -6.11 -3.18 -0.86
CA TRP A 31 -6.40 -3.55 0.50
C TRP A 31 -7.60 -4.50 0.54
N LEU A 32 -7.34 -5.80 0.63
CA LEU A 32 -8.33 -6.86 0.37
C LEU A 32 -9.35 -7.05 1.50
N ASN A 33 -8.97 -6.82 2.75
CA ASN A 33 -9.88 -6.83 3.91
C ASN A 33 -10.14 -5.42 4.46
N GLY A 34 -9.81 -4.41 3.64
CA GLY A 34 -9.91 -3.01 4.01
C GLY A 34 -11.32 -2.44 3.88
N PRO A 35 -11.45 -1.11 4.03
CA PRO A 35 -12.71 -0.41 3.87
C PRO A 35 -13.32 -0.62 2.47
N ALA A 36 -14.61 -0.28 2.35
CA ALA A 36 -15.39 -0.46 1.13
C ALA A 36 -15.39 -1.92 0.60
N GLY A 37 -15.34 -2.91 1.51
CA GLY A 37 -15.41 -4.33 1.15
C GLY A 37 -14.18 -4.83 0.39
N GLY A 38 -13.01 -4.27 0.68
CA GLY A 38 -11.75 -4.66 0.04
C GLY A 38 -11.47 -3.98 -1.31
N ALA A 39 -12.24 -2.93 -1.64
CA ALA A 39 -12.08 -2.17 -2.88
C ALA A 39 -11.15 -0.95 -2.73
N TYR A 40 -10.74 -0.64 -1.51
CA TYR A 40 -9.85 0.48 -1.24
C TYR A 40 -8.39 0.10 -1.51
N GLY A 41 -7.60 1.09 -1.89
CA GLY A 41 -6.21 0.88 -2.26
C GLY A 41 -5.56 2.19 -2.67
N PHE A 42 -4.24 2.14 -2.82
CA PHE A 42 -3.43 3.28 -3.21
C PHE A 42 -2.35 2.87 -4.20
N THR A 43 -1.80 3.84 -4.91
CA THR A 43 -0.71 3.60 -5.85
C THR A 43 0.48 4.46 -5.47
N VAL A 44 1.64 3.84 -5.31
CA VAL A 44 2.91 4.55 -5.11
C VAL A 44 3.69 4.52 -6.42
N GLY A 45 3.98 5.70 -6.96
CA GLY A 45 4.83 5.86 -8.13
C GLY A 45 6.25 6.21 -7.72
N LYS A 46 7.25 5.48 -8.24
CA LYS A 46 8.64 5.92 -8.17
C LYS A 46 8.97 6.58 -9.50
N PHE A 47 8.86 7.91 -9.54
CA PHE A 47 9.39 8.67 -10.67
C PHE A 47 10.92 8.64 -10.57
N ALA A 48 11.58 8.04 -11.55
CA ALA A 48 13.01 8.24 -11.74
C ALA A 48 13.19 9.74 -12.05
N ALA A 49 13.44 10.54 -11.03
CA ALA A 49 13.73 11.95 -11.20
C ALA A 49 14.93 12.05 -12.16
N GLY A 50 14.65 12.49 -13.38
CA GLY A 50 15.67 12.70 -14.39
C GLY A 50 16.68 13.75 -13.94
N SER A 51 17.76 13.30 -13.32
CA SER A 51 19.07 13.86 -13.65
C SER A 51 19.61 13.05 -14.80
N ALA A 52 19.93 13.71 -15.90
CA ALA A 52 20.52 13.13 -17.10
C ALA A 52 21.63 12.12 -16.74
N GLY A 53 21.30 10.83 -16.83
CA GLY A 53 22.20 9.78 -16.38
C GLY A 53 21.37 8.54 -16.10
N HIS A 54 21.39 7.63 -17.06
CA HIS A 54 20.83 6.28 -17.03
C HIS A 54 21.12 5.60 -15.68
N THR A 55 20.21 5.76 -14.70
CA THR A 55 20.21 4.89 -13.53
C THR A 55 19.64 3.55 -14.00
N PRO A 56 20.38 2.44 -13.79
CA PRO A 56 19.90 1.13 -14.21
C PRO A 56 18.53 0.85 -13.58
N ASP A 57 17.61 0.26 -14.37
CA ASP A 57 16.23 -0.12 -14.00
C ASP A 57 16.14 -0.81 -12.62
N ASP A 58 17.23 -1.45 -12.19
CA ASP A 58 17.40 -2.13 -10.90
C ASP A 58 17.45 -1.18 -9.68
N THR A 59 18.00 0.03 -9.79
CA THR A 59 18.01 1.00 -8.67
C THR A 59 16.72 1.82 -8.55
N ALA A 60 15.86 1.75 -9.56
CA ALA A 60 14.55 2.40 -9.57
C ALA A 60 13.41 1.50 -9.07
N ARG A 61 13.67 0.21 -8.82
CA ARG A 61 12.69 -0.72 -8.26
C ARG A 61 12.69 -0.62 -6.73
N MET A 62 11.51 -0.48 -6.11
CA MET A 62 11.37 -0.66 -4.67
C MET A 62 11.55 -2.13 -4.30
N THR A 63 12.29 -2.35 -3.23
CA THR A 63 12.41 -3.66 -2.60
C THR A 63 11.11 -4.03 -1.88
N GLU A 64 10.94 -5.32 -1.58
CA GLU A 64 9.82 -5.80 -0.77
C GLU A 64 9.75 -5.08 0.58
N ASP A 65 10.90 -4.84 1.21
CA ASP A 65 11.02 -4.14 2.49
C ASP A 65 10.53 -2.68 2.41
N GLU A 66 10.92 -1.94 1.36
CA GLU A 66 10.41 -0.59 1.11
C GLU A 66 8.89 -0.59 0.88
N LEU A 67 8.36 -1.58 0.14
CA LEU A 67 6.92 -1.68 -0.10
C LEU A 67 6.14 -2.00 1.19
N LEU A 68 6.73 -2.79 2.09
CA LEU A 68 6.17 -3.08 3.40
C LEU A 68 6.17 -1.84 4.30
N ASP A 69 7.22 -1.03 4.25
CA ASP A 69 7.30 0.24 5.00
C ASP A 69 6.23 1.23 4.53
N GLU A 70 6.00 1.34 3.21
CA GLU A 70 4.92 2.18 2.65
C GLU A 70 3.53 1.72 3.11
N VAL A 71 3.25 0.41 3.10
CA VAL A 71 1.96 -0.13 3.59
C VAL A 71 1.80 0.17 5.07
N ARG A 72 2.86 -0.06 5.85
CA ARG A 72 2.83 0.19 7.28
C ARG A 72 2.58 1.67 7.60
N GLY A 73 3.30 2.58 6.95
CA GLY A 73 3.09 4.02 7.11
C GLY A 73 1.69 4.45 6.70
N PHE A 74 1.16 3.87 5.62
CA PHE A 74 -0.22 4.11 5.19
C PHE A 74 -1.25 3.66 6.23
N VAL A 75 -1.13 2.45 6.77
CA VAL A 75 -2.04 1.91 7.80
C VAL A 75 -1.97 2.75 9.08
N GLU A 76 -0.76 3.09 9.53
CA GLU A 76 -0.56 3.95 10.70
C GLU A 76 -1.22 5.33 10.50
N SER A 77 -1.07 5.95 9.32
CA SER A 77 -1.72 7.22 8.99
C SER A 77 -3.21 7.11 8.67
N PHE A 78 -3.70 5.94 8.28
CA PHE A 78 -5.12 5.73 8.06
C PHE A 78 -5.87 5.68 9.40
N HIS A 79 -5.25 5.08 10.43
CA HIS A 79 -5.81 4.94 11.77
C HIS A 79 -5.38 6.02 12.77
N GLU A 80 -4.56 7.00 12.37
CA GLU A 80 -4.23 8.12 13.24
C GLU A 80 -5.46 8.98 13.56
N LEU A 81 -5.41 9.72 14.68
CA LEU A 81 -6.51 10.58 15.11
C LEU A 81 -6.68 11.74 14.10
N GLY A 82 -7.82 11.81 13.40
CA GLY A 82 -8.03 12.72 12.26
C GLY A 82 -7.45 12.21 10.93
N GLY A 83 -7.10 10.92 10.86
CA GLY A 83 -6.77 10.22 9.64
C GLY A 83 -8.01 9.85 8.82
N ILE A 84 -7.76 9.44 7.58
CA ILE A 84 -8.81 9.12 6.58
C ILE A 84 -9.79 8.06 7.11
N GLY A 85 -9.33 7.11 7.91
CA GLY A 85 -10.16 6.00 8.38
C GLY A 85 -11.30 6.42 9.29
N GLU A 86 -11.07 7.32 10.25
CA GLU A 86 -12.09 7.72 11.22
C GLU A 86 -13.19 8.58 10.59
N GLU A 87 -12.83 9.47 9.65
CA GLU A 87 -13.76 10.43 9.05
C GLU A 87 -14.42 9.91 7.77
N ASP A 88 -13.66 9.30 6.85
CA ASP A 88 -14.20 8.82 5.56
C ASP A 88 -14.78 7.40 5.65
N PHE A 89 -14.34 6.58 6.60
CA PHE A 89 -14.77 5.19 6.74
C PHE A 89 -15.17 4.81 8.19
N PRO A 90 -16.17 5.50 8.78
CA PRO A 90 -16.55 5.28 10.19
C PRO A 90 -17.09 3.87 10.50
N GLU A 91 -17.49 3.12 9.46
CA GLU A 91 -17.94 1.73 9.57
C GLU A 91 -16.81 0.70 9.49
N HIS A 92 -15.60 1.12 9.08
CA HIS A 92 -14.47 0.23 8.98
C HIS A 92 -13.85 0.00 10.36
N ILE A 93 -13.88 -1.25 10.82
CA ILE A 93 -13.19 -1.68 12.02
C ILE A 93 -11.85 -2.29 11.61
N PRO A 94 -10.71 -1.82 12.16
CA PRO A 94 -9.40 -2.36 11.87
C PRO A 94 -9.38 -3.88 12.10
N ALA A 95 -8.75 -4.64 11.20
CA ALA A 95 -8.80 -6.10 11.24
C ALA A 95 -8.31 -6.67 12.58
N ARG A 96 -7.26 -6.09 13.17
CA ARG A 96 -6.77 -6.42 14.53
C ARG A 96 -7.82 -6.33 15.63
N ILE A 97 -8.80 -5.42 15.50
CA ILE A 97 -9.86 -5.21 16.49
C ILE A 97 -11.00 -6.19 16.21
N SER A 98 -11.31 -6.42 14.93
CA SER A 98 -12.30 -7.42 14.51
C SER A 98 -11.93 -8.82 15.00
N GLY A 99 -10.66 -9.22 14.89
CA GLY A 99 -10.18 -10.50 15.43
C GLY A 99 -10.27 -10.65 16.95
N GLN A 100 -10.39 -9.55 17.70
CA GLN A 100 -10.50 -9.55 19.16
C GLN A 100 -11.95 -9.54 19.68
N LEU A 101 -12.92 -9.19 18.82
CA LEU A 101 -14.35 -9.16 19.15
C LEU A 101 -15.05 -10.52 18.94
N GLU A 102 -14.39 -11.48 18.31
CA GLU A 102 -14.89 -12.86 18.12
C GLU A 102 -14.45 -13.85 19.23
N GLN A 103 -14.07 -13.36 20.42
CA GLN A 103 -13.62 -14.18 21.57
C GLN A 103 -14.56 -14.08 22.78
#